data_AF-A0A4V2W6U7-F1
#
_entry.id   AF-A0A4V2W6U7-F1
#
_cell.length_a   1.000
_cell.length_b   1.000
_cell.length_c   1.000
_cell.angle_alpha   90.00
_cell.angle_beta   90.00
_cell.angle_gamma   90.00
#
_symmetry.space_group_name_H-M   'P 1'
#
loop_
_entity.id
_entity.type
_entity.pdbx_description
1 polymer ?
#
loop_
_entity_poly.entity_id
_entity_poly.type
_entity_poly.pdbx_seq_one_letter_code
_entity_poly.pdbx_strand_id
1 'polypeptide(L)' 'MHWLVESFNGSLRDECLNVHWFLLLEDAQEKIEYWRREYNQQRPHSSLNNLTPEEYRLMAEKPEISKSAWN' A
#
# COMPACT_ATOMS: atom_id res chain seq x y z
N MET A 1 10.16 5.53 -3.16
CA MET A 1 9.67 4.35 -3.90
C MET A 1 10.31 3.06 -3.43
N HIS A 2 11.65 2.93 -3.35
CA HIS A 2 12.32 1.68 -2.92
C HIS A 2 11.86 1.16 -1.55
N TRP A 3 11.79 2.05 -0.57
CA TRP A 3 11.43 1.70 0.81
C TRP A 3 9.99 1.18 0.98
N LEU A 4 9.03 1.62 0.14
CA LEU A 4 7.63 1.14 0.18
C LEU A 4 7.53 -0.32 -0.27
N VAL A 5 8.32 -0.68 -1.29
CA VAL A 5 8.36 -2.04 -1.83
C VAL A 5 9.02 -2.98 -0.84
N GLU A 6 10.07 -2.52 -0.15
CA GLU A 6 10.73 -3.28 0.90
C GLU A 6 9.81 -3.54 2.10
N SER A 7 9.12 -2.50 2.62
CA SER A 7 8.20 -2.67 3.74
C SER A 7 6.98 -3.53 3.36
N PHE A 8 6.47 -3.35 2.14
CA PHE A 8 5.38 -4.16 1.61
C PHE A 8 5.76 -5.64 1.54
N ASN A 9 6.93 -5.97 0.95
CA ASN A 9 7.36 -7.35 0.80
C ASN A 9 7.64 -8.04 2.14
N GLY A 10 8.17 -7.30 3.11
CA GLY A 10 8.35 -7.79 4.49
C GLY A 10 7.00 -8.13 5.14
N SER A 11 6.09 -7.15 5.19
CA SER A 11 4.75 -7.34 5.76
C SER A 11 3.94 -8.41 5.03
N LEU A 12 4.01 -8.50 3.71
CA LEU A 12 3.30 -9.53 2.93
C LEU A 12 3.75 -10.92 3.35
N ARG A 13 5.06 -11.13 3.51
CA ARG A 13 5.62 -12.41 3.92
C ARG A 13 5.18 -12.76 5.33
N ASP A 14 5.39 -11.86 6.28
CA ASP A 14 5.19 -12.15 7.70
C ASP A 14 3.72 -12.21 8.11
N GLU A 15 2.85 -11.43 7.46
CA GLU A 15 1.47 -11.26 7.92
C GLU A 15 0.44 -11.94 7.02
N CYS A 16 0.75 -12.15 5.74
CA CYS A 16 -0.14 -12.86 4.82
C CYS A 16 0.35 -14.29 4.58
N LEU A 17 1.54 -14.44 3.99
CA LEU A 17 2.00 -15.74 3.49
C LEU A 17 2.37 -16.72 4.60
N ASN A 18 2.98 -16.25 5.69
CA ASN A 18 3.38 -17.10 6.81
C ASN A 18 2.22 -17.43 7.76
N VAL A 19 1.09 -16.69 7.70
CA VAL A 19 -0.06 -16.84 8.60
C VAL A 19 -1.19 -17.66 7.95
N HIS A 20 -1.20 -17.80 6.63
CA HIS A 20 -2.27 -18.48 5.91
C HIS A 20 -1.79 -19.78 5.27
N TRP A 21 -2.59 -20.84 5.47
CA TRP A 21 -2.47 -22.07 4.71
C TRP A 21 -3.29 -21.90 3.43
N PHE A 22 -2.66 -22.21 2.30
CA PHE A 22 -3.28 -22.15 0.99
C PHE A 22 -3.62 -23.56 0.53
N LEU A 23 -4.91 -23.82 0.32
CA LEU A 23 -5.37 -25.14 -0.11
C LEU A 23 -5.37 -25.25 -1.64
N LEU A 24 -5.62 -24.13 -2.33
CA LEU A 24 -5.70 -24.01 -3.79
C LEU A 24 -5.14 -22.66 -4.24
N LEU A 25 -4.80 -22.55 -5.53
CA LEU A 25 -4.31 -21.29 -6.11
C LEU A 25 -5.34 -20.16 -6.02
N GLU A 26 -6.62 -20.48 -6.23
CA GLU A 26 -7.73 -19.51 -6.14
C GLU A 26 -7.87 -18.94 -4.73
N ASP A 27 -7.78 -19.80 -3.71
CA ASP A 27 -7.78 -19.41 -2.30
C ASP A 27 -6.57 -18.51 -1.95
N ALA A 28 -5.40 -18.80 -2.52
CA ALA A 28 -4.23 -17.94 -2.37
C ALA A 28 -4.43 -16.56 -3.02
N GLN A 29 -4.99 -16.52 -4.23
CA GLN A 29 -5.26 -15.27 -4.92
C GLN A 29 -6.26 -14.40 -4.16
N GLU A 30 -7.33 -14.98 -3.64
CA GLU A 30 -8.34 -14.26 -2.87
C GLU A 30 -7.74 -13.67 -1.58
N LYS A 31 -7.02 -14.48 -0.80
CA LYS A 31 -6.38 -14.05 0.45
C LYS A 31 -5.33 -12.96 0.23
N ILE A 32 -4.48 -13.12 -0.78
CA ILE A 32 -3.45 -12.12 -1.11
C ILE A 32 -4.09 -10.83 -1.57
N GLU A 33 -5.13 -10.89 -2.41
CA GLU A 33 -5.81 -9.69 -2.90
C GLU A 33 -6.53 -8.96 -1.78
N TYR A 34 -7.20 -9.69 -0.89
CA TYR A 34 -7.80 -9.12 0.31
C TYR A 34 -6.73 -8.40 1.15
N TRP A 35 -5.63 -9.08 1.47
CA TRP A 35 -4.55 -8.50 2.27
C TRP A 35 -3.93 -7.26 1.60
N ARG A 36 -3.72 -7.30 0.27
CA ARG A 36 -3.20 -6.17 -0.52
C ARG A 36 -4.10 -4.94 -0.42
N ARG A 37 -5.42 -5.13 -0.47
CA ARG A 37 -6.40 -4.03 -0.32
C ARG A 37 -6.34 -3.43 1.08
N GLU A 38 -6.32 -4.28 2.11
CA GLU A 38 -6.21 -3.82 3.50
C GLU A 38 -4.92 -3.02 3.73
N TYR A 39 -3.78 -3.51 3.24
CA TYR A 39 -2.50 -2.82 3.36
C TYR A 39 -2.55 -1.44 2.69
N ASN A 40 -3.09 -1.36 1.46
CA ASN A 40 -3.09 -0.12 0.70
C ASN A 40 -4.12 0.91 1.17
N GLN A 41 -5.23 0.47 1.78
CA GLN A 41 -6.38 1.34 2.09
C GLN A 41 -6.55 1.63 3.58
N GLN A 42 -6.01 0.81 4.47
CA GLN A 42 -6.28 0.92 5.90
C GLN A 42 -5.04 1.15 6.77
N ARG A 43 -3.83 0.92 6.25
CA ARG A 43 -2.61 1.01 7.05
C ARG A 43 -1.89 2.34 6.86
N PRO A 44 -1.93 3.24 7.85
CA PRO A 44 -1.11 4.44 7.80
C PRO A 44 0.36 4.09 7.99
N HIS A 45 1.23 4.68 7.17
CA HIS A 45 2.67 4.52 7.28
C HIS A 45 3.31 5.82 7.74
N SER A 46 4.14 5.76 8.80
CA SER A 46 4.84 6.93 9.34
C SER A 46 5.72 7.63 8.30
N SER A 47 6.33 6.86 7.40
CA SER A 47 7.12 7.32 6.26
C SER A 47 6.28 7.93 5.12
N LEU A 48 4.95 7.74 5.13
CA LEU A 48 3.97 8.46 4.30
C LEU A 48 3.28 9.58 5.09
N ASN A 49 3.88 10.12 6.14
CA ASN A 49 3.26 11.13 6.99
C ASN A 49 1.97 10.63 7.68
N ASN A 50 1.96 9.35 8.07
CA ASN A 50 0.81 8.62 8.60
C ASN A 50 -0.39 8.53 7.65
N LEU A 51 -0.16 8.64 6.35
CA LEU A 51 -1.15 8.34 5.33
C LEU A 51 -1.07 6.88 4.92
N THR A 52 -2.19 6.35 4.44
CA THR A 52 -2.22 5.08 3.72
C THR A 52 -1.54 5.22 2.36
N PRO A 53 -1.06 4.12 1.75
CA PRO A 53 -0.50 4.17 0.40
C PRO A 53 -1.45 4.80 -0.62
N GLU A 54 -2.75 4.54 -0.51
CA GLU A 54 -3.76 5.10 -1.39
C GLU A 54 -3.97 6.61 -1.17
N GLU A 55 -4.05 7.07 0.07
CA GLU A 55 -4.15 8.50 0.37
C GLU A 55 -2.91 9.27 -0.09
N TYR A 56 -1.72 8.69 0.09
CA TYR A 56 -0.49 9.29 -0.41
C TYR A 56 -0.48 9.40 -1.94
N ARG A 57 -0.97 8.37 -2.65
CA ARG A 57 -1.14 8.39 -4.10
C ARG A 57 -2.08 9.51 -4.54
N LEU A 58 -3.24 9.64 -3.89
CA LEU A 58 -4.21 10.71 -4.16
C LEU A 58 -3.66 12.12 -3.86
N MET A 59 -2.81 12.25 -2.84
CA MET A 59 -2.13 13.50 -2.52
C MET A 59 -1.06 13.87 -3.55
N ALA A 60 -0.30 12.89 -4.05
CA ALA A 60 0.68 13.09 -5.12
C ALA A 60 0.03 13.43 -6.47
N GLU A 61 -1.20 12.97 -6.71
CA GLU A 61 -1.98 13.27 -7.91
C GLU A 61 -2.63 14.66 -7.90
N LYS A 62 -2.69 15.36 -6.76
CA LYS A 62 -3.12 16.76 -6.73
C LYS A 62 -2.05 17.62 -7.40
N PRO A 63 -2.27 18.12 -8.63
CA PRO A 63 -1.35 19.08 -9.20
C PRO A 63 -1.47 20.34 -8.37
N GLU A 64 -0.34 20.85 -7.92
CA GLU A 64 -0.25 22.13 -7.25
C GLU A 64 -0.93 23.21 -8.11
N ILE A 65 -2.15 23.60 -7.75
CA ILE A 65 -2.78 24.85 -8.19
C ILE A 65 -2.00 26.00 -7.51
N SER A 66 -0.73 26.20 -7.86
CA SER A 66 0.07 27.34 -7.38
C SER A 66 1.45 27.44 -8.04
N LYS A 67 1.57 27.24 -9.35
CA LYS A 67 2.77 27.73 -10.10
C LYS A 67 2.44 28.76 -11.18
N SER A 68 1.19 29.24 -11.23
CA SER A 68 0.73 30.31 -12.13
C SER A 68 0.42 31.64 -11.42
N ALA A 69 0.75 31.77 -10.12
CA ALA A 69 0.61 33.04 -9.39
C ALA A 69 1.92 33.88 -9.38
N TRP A 70 3.00 33.36 -9.95
CA TRP A 70 4.27 34.06 -10.15
C TRP A 70 4.93 33.58 -11.44
N ASN A 71 4.34 33.92 -12.59
CA ASN A 71 5.02 34.18 -13.87
C ASN A 71 4.09 34.99 -14.77
#